data_AF-A0A918GR83-F1
#
_entry.id   AF-A0A918GR83-F1
#
_cell.length_a   1.000
_cell.length_b   1.000
_cell.length_c   1.000
_cell.angle_alpha   90.00
_cell.angle_beta   90.00
_cell.angle_gamma   90.00
#
_symmetry.space_group_name_H-M   'P 1'
#
loop_
_entity.id
_entity.type
_entity.pdbx_description
1 polymer ?
#
loop_
_entity_poly.entity_id
_entity_poly.type
_entity_poly.pdbx_seq_one_letter_code
_entity_poly.pdbx_strand_id
1 'polypeptide(L)'
;MSRALAWLYVVGGGIGLVAAVALILERLAVLADPTHVPLCSINPVVSCGSVMESPQAAAFGFPNPLIGIAAFAVVVTVGVVGLTGFTPPRWFRLGMLVGTALGLLFVHWLIFASLYDIRALCPYCMVVWAVMAPLFWYTLLDTFALPSLRRVHSVILALWYVVIVALILQAFWDFWTS
;
A
#
# COMPACT_ATOMS: atom_id res chain seq x y z
N MET A 1 -2.55 14.23 -17.42
CA MET A 1 -3.09 13.21 -16.52
C MET A 1 -4.46 12.82 -17.00
N SER A 2 -4.70 11.55 -17.25
CA SER A 2 -6.03 11.06 -17.60
C SER A 2 -7.03 11.19 -16.43
N ARG A 3 -8.32 11.40 -16.74
CA ARG A 3 -9.39 11.42 -15.72
C ARG A 3 -9.46 10.12 -14.92
N ALA A 4 -9.19 8.98 -15.55
CA ALA A 4 -9.14 7.69 -14.88
C ALA A 4 -8.02 7.63 -13.82
N LEU A 5 -6.82 8.13 -14.14
CA LEU A 5 -5.73 8.20 -13.15
C LEU A 5 -6.06 9.14 -11.99
N ALA A 6 -6.68 10.28 -12.27
CA ALA A 6 -7.10 11.21 -11.22
C ALA A 6 -8.10 10.56 -10.24
N TRP A 7 -9.10 9.82 -10.76
CA TRP A 7 -10.02 9.05 -9.91
C TRP A 7 -9.31 7.95 -9.12
N LEU A 8 -8.36 7.25 -9.75
CA LEU A 8 -7.56 6.23 -9.06
C LEU A 8 -6.76 6.85 -7.90
N TYR A 9 -6.19 8.04 -8.08
CA TYR A 9 -5.50 8.75 -7.00
C TYR A 9 -6.44 9.14 -5.86
N VAL A 10 -7.64 9.64 -6.16
CA VAL A 10 -8.62 9.99 -5.12
C VAL A 10 -9.07 8.76 -4.35
N VAL A 11 -9.53 7.72 -5.06
CA VAL A 11 -10.13 6.53 -4.43
C VAL A 11 -9.04 5.65 -3.83
N GLY A 12 -8.03 5.28 -4.61
CA GLY A 12 -6.94 4.42 -4.15
C GLY A 12 -6.07 5.10 -3.08
N GLY A 13 -5.76 6.39 -3.27
CA GLY A 13 -5.09 7.19 -2.24
C GLY A 13 -5.95 7.35 -0.98
N GLY A 14 -7.27 7.55 -1.13
CA GLY A 14 -8.18 7.68 0.01
C GLY A 14 -8.26 6.38 0.82
N ILE A 15 -8.38 5.24 0.15
CA ILE A 15 -8.36 3.91 0.80
C ILE A 15 -7.03 3.69 1.53
N GLY A 16 -5.90 4.01 0.89
CA GLY A 16 -4.57 3.91 1.51
C GLY A 16 -4.41 4.83 2.72
N LEU A 17 -4.94 6.05 2.63
CA LEU A 17 -4.93 7.02 3.73
C LEU A 17 -5.75 6.51 4.92
N VAL A 18 -6.97 6.02 4.68
CA VAL A 18 -7.82 5.45 5.73
C VAL A 18 -7.13 4.26 6.40
N ALA A 19 -6.51 3.36 5.63
CA ALA A 19 -5.78 2.23 6.19
C ALA A 19 -4.57 2.67 7.03
N ALA A 20 -3.81 3.68 6.58
CA ALA A 20 -2.69 4.22 7.33
C ALA A 20 -3.11 4.92 8.62
N VAL A 21 -4.23 5.68 8.58
CA VAL A 21 -4.81 6.31 9.77
C VAL A 21 -5.34 5.25 10.75
N ALA A 22 -6.06 4.24 10.27
CA ALA A 22 -6.53 3.15 11.12
C ALA A 22 -5.37 2.45 11.84
N LEU A 23 -4.28 2.16 11.10
CA LEU A 23 -3.10 1.51 11.67
C LEU A 23 -2.37 2.39 12.70
N ILE A 24 -2.31 3.72 12.51
CA ILE A 24 -1.72 4.60 13.54
C ILE A 24 -2.61 4.68 14.77
N LEU A 25 -3.94 4.70 14.61
CA LEU A 25 -4.88 4.74 15.73
C LEU A 25 -4.80 3.47 16.57
N GLU A 26 -4.71 2.29 15.94
CA GLU A 26 -4.48 1.02 16.64
C GLU A 26 -3.16 1.02 17.41
N ARG A 27 -2.08 1.54 16.80
CA ARG A 27 -0.80 1.66 17.49
C ARG A 27 -0.88 2.57 18.72
N LEU A 28 -1.61 3.68 18.62
CA LEU A 28 -1.82 4.60 19.74
C LEU A 28 -2.67 3.96 20.84
N ALA A 29 -3.68 3.15 20.49
CA ALA A 29 -4.49 2.42 21.45
C ALA A 29 -3.65 1.41 22.25
N VAL A 30 -2.80 0.63 21.57
CA VAL A 30 -1.85 -0.30 22.23
C VAL A 30 -0.85 0.43 23.14
N LEU A 31 -0.38 1.62 22.72
CA LEU A 31 0.51 2.44 23.55
C LEU A 31 -0.18 3.00 24.79
N ALA A 32 -1.47 3.31 24.70
CA ALA A 32 -2.26 3.83 25.83
C ALA A 32 -2.67 2.73 26.81
N ASP A 33 -2.98 1.55 26.29
CA ASP A 33 -3.33 0.36 27.07
C ASP A 33 -2.62 -0.88 26.48
N PRO A 34 -1.57 -1.40 27.14
CA PRO A 34 -0.86 -2.60 26.71
C PRO A 34 -1.73 -3.87 26.65
N THR A 35 -2.93 -3.86 27.25
CA THR A 35 -3.88 -4.96 27.17
C THR A 35 -4.87 -4.84 26.01
N HIS A 36 -4.82 -3.73 25.26
CA HIS A 36 -5.65 -3.51 24.07
C HIS A 36 -5.29 -4.49 22.97
N VAL A 37 -6.28 -5.25 22.50
CA VAL A 37 -6.15 -6.14 21.34
C VAL A 37 -6.62 -5.39 20.10
N PRO A 38 -5.75 -5.15 19.10
CA PRO A 38 -6.15 -4.46 17.88
C PRO A 38 -7.29 -5.17 17.17
N LEU A 39 -8.25 -4.43 16.61
CA LEU A 39 -9.43 -5.00 15.94
C LEU A 39 -9.08 -5.93 14.79
N CYS A 40 -7.93 -5.67 14.15
CA CYS A 40 -7.41 -6.45 13.05
C CYS A 40 -6.51 -7.62 13.46
N SER A 41 -6.41 -7.91 14.77
CA SER A 41 -5.75 -9.11 15.30
C SER A 41 -6.79 -10.20 15.59
N ILE A 42 -7.04 -11.02 14.58
CA ILE A 42 -8.12 -12.03 14.57
C ILE A 42 -7.58 -13.40 14.99
N ASN A 43 -6.38 -13.74 14.53
CA ASN A 43 -5.73 -15.02 14.82
C ASN A 43 -4.19 -14.85 14.77
N PRO A 44 -3.40 -15.87 15.12
CA PRO A 44 -1.94 -15.76 15.17
C PRO A 44 -1.29 -15.35 13.83
N VAL A 45 -1.89 -15.75 12.71
CA VAL A 45 -1.44 -15.41 11.36
C VAL A 45 -1.94 -14.03 10.94
N VAL A 46 -3.20 -13.69 11.19
CA VAL A 46 -3.82 -12.40 10.88
C VAL A 46 -3.77 -11.53 12.14
N SER A 47 -2.60 -10.95 12.39
CA SER A 47 -2.31 -10.15 13.58
C SER A 47 -1.63 -8.84 13.22
N CYS A 48 -2.31 -7.73 13.52
CA CYS A 48 -1.71 -6.41 13.45
C CYS A 48 -0.72 -6.16 14.59
N GLY A 49 -0.98 -6.73 15.78
CA GLY A 49 -0.12 -6.54 16.94
C GLY A 49 1.31 -7.00 16.69
N SER A 50 1.49 -8.23 16.21
CA SER A 50 2.82 -8.79 15.89
C SER A 50 3.56 -7.98 14.82
N VAL A 51 2.83 -7.46 13.84
CA VAL A 51 3.39 -6.58 12.80
C VAL A 51 3.79 -5.22 13.38
N MET A 52 3.02 -4.64 14.30
CA MET A 52 3.31 -3.31 14.88
C MET A 52 4.50 -3.31 15.85
N GLU A 53 4.69 -4.41 16.58
CA GLU A 53 5.80 -4.60 17.53
C GLU A 53 7.13 -4.91 16.82
N SER A 54 7.07 -5.28 15.55
CA SER A 54 8.26 -5.66 14.80
C SER A 54 9.19 -4.44 14.55
N PRO A 55 10.52 -4.64 14.48
CA PRO A 55 11.45 -3.56 14.12
C PRO A 55 11.17 -2.95 12.74
N GLN A 56 10.68 -3.76 11.81
CA GLN A 56 10.34 -3.33 10.45
C GLN A 56 9.18 -2.34 10.43
N ALA A 57 8.32 -2.31 11.47
CA ALA A 57 7.23 -1.34 11.61
C ALA A 57 7.70 0.11 11.79
N ALA A 58 8.98 0.31 12.11
CA ALA A 58 9.62 1.62 12.27
C ALA A 58 10.96 1.67 11.53
N ALA A 59 10.96 1.33 10.23
CA ALA A 59 12.17 1.16 9.42
C ALA A 59 13.07 2.41 9.36
N PHE A 60 12.49 3.60 9.54
CA PHE A 60 13.19 4.89 9.52
C PHE A 60 13.28 5.55 10.91
N GLY A 61 13.10 4.77 11.99
CA GLY A 61 13.12 5.27 13.37
C GLY A 61 11.79 5.85 13.87
N PHE A 62 10.75 5.86 13.03
CA PHE A 62 9.39 6.26 13.38
C PHE A 62 8.37 5.32 12.72
N PRO A 63 7.12 5.26 13.22
CA PRO A 63 6.12 4.34 12.67
C PRO A 63 5.87 4.56 11.18
N ASN A 64 6.03 3.51 10.38
CA ASN A 64 5.78 3.53 8.93
C ASN A 64 4.40 4.07 8.53
N PRO A 65 3.29 3.88 9.29
CA PRO A 65 1.99 4.43 8.93
C PRO A 65 2.00 5.96 8.77
N LEU A 66 2.91 6.68 9.44
CA LEU A 66 3.07 8.13 9.27
C LEU A 66 3.54 8.50 7.85
N ILE A 67 4.41 7.68 7.26
CA ILE A 67 4.82 7.83 5.85
C ILE A 67 3.60 7.64 4.95
N GLY A 68 2.78 6.62 5.24
CA GLY A 68 1.54 6.36 4.52
C GLY A 68 0.59 7.55 4.57
N ILE A 69 0.35 8.11 5.76
CA ILE A 69 -0.52 9.29 5.92
C ILE A 69 -0.05 10.46 5.06
N ALA A 70 1.24 10.81 5.14
CA ALA A 70 1.80 11.91 4.36
C ALA A 70 1.73 11.64 2.84
N ALA A 71 2.19 10.46 2.40
CA ALA A 71 2.23 10.11 0.98
C ALA A 71 0.84 10.00 0.37
N PHE A 72 -0.10 9.32 1.03
CA PHE A 72 -1.46 9.17 0.51
C PHE A 72 -2.24 10.48 0.54
N ALA A 73 -2.02 11.37 1.51
CA ALA A 73 -2.59 12.71 1.48
C ALA A 73 -2.14 13.49 0.24
N VAL A 74 -0.86 13.40 -0.14
CA VAL A 74 -0.35 14.00 -1.39
C VAL A 74 -1.03 13.36 -2.60
N VAL A 75 -1.10 12.03 -2.68
CA VAL A 75 -1.75 11.32 -3.79
C VAL A 75 -3.21 11.76 -3.96
N VAL A 76 -3.99 11.78 -2.88
CA VAL A 76 -5.40 12.23 -2.88
C VAL A 76 -5.50 13.67 -3.36
N THR A 77 -4.67 14.56 -2.82
CA THR A 77 -4.66 15.98 -3.20
C THR A 77 -4.39 16.16 -4.69
N VAL A 78 -3.39 15.45 -5.23
CA VAL A 78 -3.08 15.47 -6.67
C VAL A 78 -4.23 14.91 -7.50
N GLY A 79 -4.90 13.87 -7.02
CA GLY A 79 -6.10 13.31 -7.64
C GLY A 79 -7.21 14.35 -7.74
N VAL A 80 -7.56 15.01 -6.63
CA VAL A 80 -8.61 16.04 -6.58
C VAL A 80 -8.29 17.21 -7.51
N VAL A 81 -7.07 17.75 -7.44
CA VAL A 81 -6.61 18.82 -8.34
C VAL A 81 -6.64 18.35 -9.79
N GLY A 82 -6.34 17.09 -10.05
CA GLY A 82 -6.48 16.46 -11.36
C GLY A 82 -7.89 16.49 -11.94
N LEU A 83 -8.89 16.26 -11.10
CA LEU A 83 -10.30 16.22 -11.50
C LEU A 83 -10.84 17.61 -11.90
N THR A 84 -10.22 18.70 -11.44
CA THR A 84 -10.58 20.06 -11.88
C THR A 84 -10.11 20.38 -13.31
N GLY A 85 -9.32 19.49 -13.91
CA GLY A 85 -8.74 19.68 -15.25
C GLY A 85 -7.30 20.19 -15.24
N PHE A 86 -6.67 20.32 -14.07
CA PHE A 86 -5.27 20.70 -13.99
C PHE A 86 -4.35 19.69 -14.68
N THR A 87 -3.53 20.18 -15.60
CA THR A 87 -2.53 19.37 -16.30
C THR A 87 -1.15 19.59 -15.68
N PRO A 88 -0.66 18.67 -14.83
CA PRO A 88 0.63 18.85 -14.18
C PRO A 88 1.78 18.86 -15.20
N PRO A 89 2.81 19.70 -14.98
CA PRO A 89 4.00 19.72 -15.81
C PRO A 89 4.77 18.40 -15.74
N ARG A 90 5.68 18.16 -16.71
CA ARG A 90 6.40 16.88 -16.83
C ARG A 90 7.21 16.52 -15.58
N TRP A 91 7.89 17.49 -14.95
CA TRP A 91 8.67 17.26 -13.73
C TRP A 91 7.79 16.76 -12.57
N PHE A 92 6.58 17.29 -12.44
CA PHE A 92 5.65 16.90 -11.39
C PHE A 92 5.15 15.46 -11.59
N ARG A 93 4.84 15.09 -12.83
CA ARG A 93 4.47 13.72 -13.18
C ARG A 93 5.61 12.73 -12.90
N LEU A 94 6.85 13.12 -13.22
CA LEU A 94 8.04 12.32 -12.87
C LEU A 94 8.23 12.20 -11.35
N GLY A 95 7.99 13.28 -10.59
CA GLY A 95 8.00 13.24 -9.14
C GLY A 95 6.97 12.25 -8.57
N MET A 96 5.73 12.27 -9.07
CA MET A 96 4.70 11.31 -8.69
C MET A 96 5.08 9.87 -9.03
N LEU A 97 5.70 9.66 -10.20
CA LEU A 97 6.20 8.35 -10.60
C LEU A 97 7.30 7.86 -9.65
N VAL A 98 8.28 8.70 -9.32
CA VAL A 98 9.36 8.35 -8.40
C VAL A 98 8.80 8.05 -7.01
N GLY A 99 7.88 8.88 -6.50
CA GLY A 99 7.26 8.67 -5.20
C GLY A 99 6.47 7.35 -5.14
N THR A 100 5.65 7.06 -6.15
CA THR A 100 4.90 5.80 -6.21
C THR A 100 5.81 4.58 -6.42
N ALA A 101 6.91 4.72 -7.16
CA ALA A 101 7.91 3.66 -7.33
C ALA A 101 8.62 3.34 -6.01
N LEU A 102 9.08 4.36 -5.29
CA LEU A 102 9.73 4.19 -3.99
C LEU A 102 8.77 3.58 -2.97
N GLY A 103 7.52 4.07 -2.92
CA GLY A 103 6.50 3.50 -2.05
C GLY A 103 6.19 2.04 -2.39
N LEU A 104 6.16 1.69 -3.68
CA LEU A 104 5.94 0.32 -4.11
C LEU A 104 7.09 -0.61 -3.72
N LEU A 105 8.34 -0.16 -3.90
CA LEU A 105 9.52 -0.92 -3.48
C LEU A 105 9.50 -1.14 -1.96
N PHE A 106 9.17 -0.11 -1.20
CA PHE A 106 9.02 -0.20 0.24
C PHE A 106 7.93 -1.19 0.65
N VAL A 107 6.78 -1.15 -0.02
CA VAL A 107 5.69 -2.13 0.19
C VAL A 107 6.14 -3.56 -0.11
N HIS A 108 6.89 -3.80 -1.19
CA HIS A 108 7.37 -5.15 -1.51
C HIS A 108 8.35 -5.67 -0.48
N TRP A 109 9.23 -4.80 0.03
CA TRP A 109 10.10 -5.15 1.14
C TRP A 109 9.30 -5.49 2.40
N LEU A 110 8.26 -4.71 2.72
CA LEU A 110 7.36 -5.01 3.85
C LEU A 110 6.56 -6.30 3.65
N ILE A 111 6.12 -6.62 2.43
CA ILE A 111 5.48 -7.92 2.12
C ILE A 111 6.46 -9.04 2.47
N PHE A 112 7.69 -8.97 1.98
CA PHE A 112 8.70 -9.99 2.25
C PHE A 112 8.95 -10.13 3.76
N ALA A 113 9.15 -9.03 4.48
CA ALA A 113 9.33 -9.04 5.93
C ALA A 113 8.12 -9.64 6.67
N SER A 114 6.90 -9.30 6.25
CA SER A 114 5.66 -9.82 6.83
C SER A 114 5.55 -11.35 6.68
N LEU A 115 5.88 -11.86 5.49
CA LEU A 115 5.74 -13.28 5.16
C LEU A 115 6.85 -14.15 5.78
N TYR A 116 8.10 -13.70 5.70
CA TYR A 116 9.25 -14.56 5.99
C TYR A 116 9.94 -14.28 7.33
N ASP A 117 9.90 -13.04 7.82
CA ASP A 117 10.52 -12.66 9.09
C ASP A 117 9.50 -12.66 10.24
N ILE A 118 8.40 -11.91 10.08
CA ILE A 118 7.39 -11.70 11.12
C ILE A 118 6.41 -12.89 11.18
N ARG A 119 6.14 -13.51 10.02
CA ARG A 119 5.15 -14.58 9.83
C ARG A 119 3.76 -14.18 10.34
N ALA A 120 3.34 -12.97 9.99
CA ALA A 120 2.00 -12.47 10.25
C ALA A 120 1.51 -11.55 9.12
N LEU A 121 0.20 -11.38 9.00
CA LEU A 121 -0.50 -10.59 8.01
C LEU A 121 -1.35 -9.54 8.72
N CYS A 122 -1.15 -8.28 8.35
CA CYS A 122 -1.97 -7.17 8.83
C CYS A 122 -2.97 -6.76 7.73
N PRO A 123 -4.30 -6.84 7.98
CA PRO A 123 -5.32 -6.40 7.02
C PRO A 123 -5.13 -4.97 6.50
N TYR A 124 -4.78 -4.02 7.37
CA TYR A 124 -4.52 -2.64 6.95
C TYR A 124 -3.28 -2.53 6.05
N CYS A 125 -2.21 -3.28 6.34
CA CYS A 125 -1.05 -3.35 5.45
C CYS A 125 -1.40 -3.97 4.10
N MET A 126 -2.18 -5.05 4.08
CA MET A 126 -2.62 -5.69 2.83
C MET A 126 -3.45 -4.73 1.96
N VAL A 127 -4.27 -3.87 2.57
CA VAL A 127 -4.98 -2.80 1.86
C VAL A 127 -3.98 -1.83 1.21
N VAL A 128 -2.95 -1.39 1.95
CA VAL A 128 -1.88 -0.52 1.42
C VAL A 128 -1.14 -1.21 0.27
N TRP A 129 -0.86 -2.51 0.38
CA TRP A 129 -0.23 -3.30 -0.68
C TRP A 129 -1.09 -3.32 -1.93
N ALA A 130 -2.39 -3.56 -1.76
CA ALA A 130 -3.35 -3.61 -2.86
C ALA A 130 -3.47 -2.27 -3.59
N VAL A 131 -3.48 -1.13 -2.89
CA VAL A 131 -3.62 0.18 -3.57
C VAL A 131 -2.32 0.69 -4.18
N MET A 132 -1.14 0.32 -3.64
CA MET A 132 0.13 0.84 -4.15
C MET A 132 0.49 0.31 -5.54
N ALA A 133 0.20 -0.96 -5.83
CA ALA A 133 0.45 -1.56 -7.15
C ALA A 133 -0.25 -0.80 -8.31
N PRO A 134 -1.58 -0.55 -8.28
CA PRO A 134 -2.25 0.19 -9.34
C PRO A 134 -1.84 1.66 -9.36
N LEU A 135 -1.60 2.30 -8.20
CA LEU A 135 -1.12 3.68 -8.14
C LEU A 135 0.19 3.83 -8.94
N PHE A 136 1.20 3.00 -8.68
CA PHE A 136 2.42 3.02 -9.47
C PHE A 136 2.18 2.67 -10.95
N TRP A 137 1.49 1.55 -11.20
CA TRP A 137 1.33 1.00 -12.55
C TRP A 137 0.68 2.00 -13.51
N TYR A 138 -0.42 2.62 -13.10
CA TYR A 138 -1.12 3.58 -13.95
C TYR A 138 -0.42 4.94 -14.02
N THR A 139 0.35 5.31 -12.99
CA THR A 139 1.24 6.50 -13.05
C THR A 139 2.33 6.32 -14.09
N LEU A 140 2.94 5.13 -14.15
CA LEU A 140 3.96 4.77 -15.15
C LEU A 140 3.39 4.85 -16.57
N LEU A 141 2.22 4.26 -16.79
CA LEU A 141 1.56 4.25 -18.10
C LEU A 141 1.12 5.64 -18.57
N ASP A 142 0.68 6.53 -17.67
CA ASP A 142 0.32 7.93 -17.98
C ASP A 142 1.56 8.80 -18.26
N THR A 143 2.67 8.54 -17.56
CA THR A 143 3.90 9.34 -17.68
C THR A 143 4.67 9.05 -18.98
N PHE A 144 4.81 7.78 -19.37
CA PHE A 144 5.62 7.38 -20.54
C PHE A 144 4.82 7.04 -21.80
N ALA A 145 3.49 7.08 -21.74
CA ALA A 145 2.62 6.79 -22.89
C ALA A 145 3.02 5.49 -23.62
N LEU A 146 2.93 4.34 -22.93
CA LEU A 146 3.34 3.03 -23.44
C LEU A 146 2.14 2.26 -24.05
N PRO A 147 1.86 2.37 -25.37
CA PRO A 147 0.62 1.84 -25.97
C PRO A 147 0.57 0.32 -26.01
N SER A 148 1.70 -0.38 -26.12
CA SER A 148 1.75 -1.84 -26.08
C SER A 148 1.36 -2.39 -24.71
N LEU A 149 1.97 -1.85 -23.64
CA LEU A 149 1.64 -2.22 -22.26
C LEU A 149 0.21 -1.82 -21.88
N ARG A 150 -0.30 -0.72 -22.43
CA ARG A 150 -1.70 -0.30 -22.22
C ARG A 150 -2.72 -1.31 -22.75
N ARG A 151 -2.38 -2.23 -23.67
CA ARG A 151 -3.32 -3.28 -24.11
C ARG A 151 -3.45 -4.42 -23.11
N VAL A 152 -2.37 -4.72 -22.38
CA VAL A 152 -2.28 -5.83 -21.42
C VAL A 152 -2.21 -5.34 -19.98
N HIS A 153 -2.54 -4.07 -19.74
CA HIS A 153 -2.36 -3.40 -18.46
C HIS A 153 -3.08 -4.09 -17.29
N SER A 154 -4.29 -4.60 -17.53
CA SER A 154 -5.09 -5.33 -16.55
C SER A 154 -4.53 -6.71 -16.27
N VAL A 155 -4.01 -7.41 -17.29
CA VAL A 155 -3.39 -8.73 -17.16
C VAL A 155 -2.13 -8.64 -16.30
N ILE A 156 -1.27 -7.66 -16.54
CA ILE A 156 -0.05 -7.46 -15.75
C ILE A 156 -0.40 -7.20 -14.29
N LEU A 157 -1.38 -6.33 -14.02
CA LEU A 157 -1.82 -6.03 -12.67
C LEU A 157 -2.47 -7.25 -11.99
N ALA A 158 -3.28 -8.02 -12.72
CA ALA A 158 -3.89 -9.25 -12.21
C ALA A 158 -2.83 -10.30 -11.86
N LEU A 159 -1.85 -10.53 -12.75
CA LEU A 159 -0.73 -11.44 -12.49
C LEU A 159 0.07 -11.01 -11.26
N TRP A 160 0.26 -9.71 -11.06
CA TRP A 160 0.92 -9.19 -9.87
C TRP A 160 0.19 -9.60 -8.59
N TYR A 161 -1.13 -9.38 -8.53
CA TYR A 161 -1.91 -9.81 -7.37
C TYR A 161 -1.93 -11.32 -7.19
N VAL A 162 -2.02 -12.09 -8.28
CA VAL A 162 -1.94 -13.56 -8.23
C VAL A 162 -0.62 -14.00 -7.62
N VAL A 163 0.50 -13.39 -7.99
CA VAL A 163 1.81 -13.68 -7.39
C VAL A 163 1.82 -13.35 -5.90
N ILE A 164 1.31 -12.18 -5.49
CA ILE A 164 1.25 -11.81 -4.07
C ILE A 164 0.40 -12.81 -3.28
N VAL A 165 -0.78 -13.18 -3.78
CA VAL A 165 -1.67 -14.16 -3.14
C VAL A 165 -1.02 -15.54 -3.10
N ALA A 166 -0.36 -15.98 -4.16
CA ALA A 166 0.36 -17.25 -4.18
C ALA A 166 1.48 -17.27 -3.13
N LEU A 167 2.24 -16.18 -2.97
CA LEU A 167 3.26 -16.06 -1.94
C LEU A 167 2.67 -16.10 -0.53
N ILE A 168 1.52 -15.46 -0.30
CA ILE A 168 0.80 -15.53 0.99
C ILE A 168 0.37 -16.98 1.27
N LEU A 169 -0.27 -17.64 0.31
CA LEU A 169 -0.73 -19.03 0.47
C LEU A 169 0.44 -19.99 0.71
N GLN A 170 1.55 -19.80 0.01
CA GLN A 170 2.77 -20.59 0.20
C GLN A 170 3.37 -20.38 1.60
N ALA A 171 3.49 -19.13 2.05
CA ALA A 171 4.10 -18.81 3.34
C ALA A 171 3.31 -19.33 4.54
N PHE A 172 1.98 -19.43 4.41
CA PHE A 172 1.07 -19.88 5.47
C PHE A 172 0.40 -21.23 5.17
N TRP A 173 0.97 -22.02 4.26
CA TRP A 173 0.36 -23.27 3.78
C TRP A 173 -0.06 -24.20 4.92
N ASP A 174 0.84 -24.45 5.86
CA ASP A 174 0.61 -25.35 6.99
C ASP A 174 -0.58 -24.91 7.85
N PHE A 175 -0.75 -23.61 8.06
CA PHE A 175 -1.86 -23.03 8.83
C PHE A 175 -3.22 -23.20 8.11
N TRP A 176 -3.26 -23.15 6.78
CA TRP A 176 -4.51 -23.32 6.03
C TRP A 176 -4.92 -24.78 5.88
N THR A 177 -3.96 -25.71 5.96
CA THR A 177 -4.21 -27.15 5.80
C THR A 177 -4.48 -27.90 7.11
N SER A 178 -4.25 -27.25 8.26
CA SER A 178 -4.51 -27.77 9.60
C SER A 178 -5.91 -27.39 10.12
#